data_AF-Q7VBA9-F1
#
_entry.id   AF-Q7VBA9-F1
#
_cell.length_a   1.000
_cell.length_b   1.000
_cell.length_c   1.000
_cell.angle_alpha   90.00
_cell.angle_beta   90.00
_cell.angle_gamma   90.00
#
_symmetry.space_group_name_H-M   'P 1'
#
loop_
_entity.id
_entity.type
_entity.pdbx_description
1 polymer ?
#
loop_
_entity_poly.entity_id
_entity_poly.type
_entity_poly.pdbx_seq_one_letter_code
_entity_poly.pdbx_strand_id
1 'polypeptide(L)' 'MSTESGSLECRRLIEAKENLIKAMQTLDSLKDVEHINIKLKDIYKEIEEMHEERRRLEFKI' A
#
# COMPACT_ATOMS: atom_id res chain seq x y z
N MET A 1 17.12 13.15 10.65
CA MET A 1 16.19 12.09 10.22
C MET A 1 15.88 12.35 8.77
N SER A 2 16.42 11.52 7.88
CA SER A 2 16.40 11.74 6.44
C SER A 2 14.96 11.74 5.94
N THR A 3 14.47 12.91 5.57
CA THR A 3 13.21 13.10 4.86
C THR A 3 13.31 12.36 3.54
N GLU A 4 12.66 11.20 3.41
CA GLU A 4 12.39 10.66 2.07
C GLU A 4 11.61 11.73 1.32
N SER A 5 12.29 12.35 0.35
CA SER A 5 11.72 13.31 -0.58
C SER A 5 10.83 12.58 -1.57
N GLY A 6 9.72 12.02 -1.11
CA GLY A 6 8.63 11.54 -1.95
C GLY A 6 7.57 12.63 -2.09
N SER A 7 7.01 12.77 -3.30
CA SER A 7 5.87 13.66 -3.52
C SER A 7 4.72 13.37 -2.54
N LEU A 8 3.81 14.34 -2.39
CA LEU A 8 2.57 14.15 -1.62
C LEU A 8 1.83 12.88 -2.04
N GLU A 9 1.93 12.51 -3.32
CA GLU A 9 1.31 11.32 -3.87
C GLU A 9 1.99 10.02 -3.40
N CYS A 10 3.33 9.96 -3.38
CA CYS A 10 4.07 8.84 -2.78
C CYS A 10 3.67 8.63 -1.32
N ARG A 11 3.52 9.71 -0.54
CA ARG A 11 3.08 9.63 0.86
C ARG A 11 1.67 9.07 1.00
N ARG A 12 0.74 9.48 0.14
CA ARG A 12 -0.64 8.95 0.12
C ARG A 12 -0.67 7.45 -0.24
N LEU A 13 0.18 7.01 -1.17
CA LEU A 13 0.28 5.59 -1.53
C LEU A 13 0.85 4.76 -0.38
N ILE A 14 1.83 5.29 0.37
CA ILE A 14 2.35 4.64 1.58
C ILE A 14 1.24 4.53 2.65
N GLU A 15 0.55 5.63 2.93
CA GLU A 15 -0.55 5.65 3.90
C GLU A 15 -1.67 4.66 3.54
N ALA A 16 -2.06 4.59 2.25
CA ALA A 16 -3.05 3.65 1.77
C ALA A 16 -2.63 2.19 2.01
N LYS A 17 -1.37 1.85 1.75
CA LYS A 17 -0.82 0.51 2.03
C LYS A 17 -0.82 0.17 3.50
N GLU A 18 -0.42 1.10 4.38
CA GLU A 18 -0.46 0.89 5.82
C GLU A 18 -1.88 0.65 6.33
N ASN A 19 -2.86 1.39 5.79
CA ASN A 19 -4.27 1.20 6.15
C ASN A 19 -4.81 -0.16 5.70
N LEU A 20 -4.42 -0.63 4.51
CA LEU A 20 -4.77 -1.98 4.04
C LEU A 20 -4.16 -3.06 4.92
N ILE A 21 -2.91 -2.91 5.36
CA ILE A 21 -2.27 -3.85 6.29
C ILE A 21 -3.05 -3.93 7.61
N LYS A 22 -3.42 -2.78 8.19
CA LYS A 22 -4.23 -2.73 9.42
C LYS A 22 -5.60 -3.39 9.23
N ALA A 23 -6.24 -3.17 8.08
CA ALA A 23 -7.52 -3.78 7.76
C ALA A 23 -7.41 -5.31 7.66
N MET A 24 -6.39 -5.82 6.94
CA MET A 24 -6.14 -7.26 6.82
C MET A 24 -5.83 -7.90 8.17
N GLN A 25 -5.00 -7.27 9.01
CA GLN A 25 -4.72 -7.76 10.37
C GLN A 25 -5.97 -7.83 11.26
N THR A 26 -6.87 -6.86 11.11
CA THR A 26 -8.14 -6.85 11.83
C THR A 26 -9.03 -8.00 11.37
N LEU A 27 -9.08 -8.24 10.06
CA LEU A 27 -9.86 -9.32 9.45
C LEU A 27 -9.31 -10.71 9.77
N ASP A 28 -7.99 -10.90 9.90
CA ASP A 28 -7.38 -12.20 10.26
C ASP A 28 -7.91 -12.78 11.59
N SER A 29 -8.49 -11.95 12.46
CA SER A 29 -9.13 -12.38 13.72
C SER A 29 -10.56 -12.93 13.55
N LEU A 30 -11.16 -12.78 12.37
CA LEU A 30 -12.55 -13.16 12.07
C LEU A 30 -12.61 -14.48 11.29
N LYS A 31 -13.70 -15.22 11.46
CA LYS A 31 -13.97 -16.44 10.67
C LYS A 31 -14.55 -16.08 9.30
N ASP A 32 -14.23 -16.91 8.30
CA ASP A 32 -14.79 -16.87 6.94
C ASP A 32 -14.53 -15.59 6.12
N VAL A 33 -13.55 -14.76 6.51
CA VAL A 33 -13.19 -13.51 5.79
C VAL A 33 -12.01 -13.66 4.84
N GLU A 34 -11.55 -14.89 4.59
CA GLU A 34 -10.36 -15.18 3.77
C GLU A 34 -10.48 -14.62 2.34
N HIS A 35 -11.69 -14.68 1.78
CA HIS A 35 -12.02 -14.08 0.48
C HIS A 35 -11.90 -12.55 0.46
N ILE A 36 -12.12 -11.87 1.59
CA ILE A 36 -11.94 -10.41 1.72
C ILE A 36 -10.45 -10.10 1.78
N ASN A 37 -9.69 -10.86 2.57
CA ASN A 37 -8.24 -10.69 2.66
C ASN A 37 -7.53 -10.92 1.32
N ILE A 38 -7.99 -11.87 0.50
CA ILE A 38 -7.47 -12.06 -0.86
C ILE A 38 -7.67 -10.79 -1.69
N LYS A 39 -8.89 -10.22 -1.71
CA LYS A 39 -9.18 -8.98 -2.44
C LYS A 39 -8.36 -7.79 -1.94
N LEU A 40 -8.17 -7.67 -0.63
CA LEU A 40 -7.35 -6.59 -0.06
C LEU A 40 -5.87 -6.73 -0.43
N LYS A 41 -5.36 -7.97 -0.55
CA LYS A 41 -4.00 -8.23 -1.05
C LYS A 41 -3.85 -7.84 -2.52
N ASP A 42 -4.85 -8.11 -3.35
CA ASP A 42 -4.83 -7.71 -4.76
C ASP A 42 -4.79 -6.17 -4.88
N ILE A 43 -5.64 -5.46 -4.13
CA ILE A 43 -5.64 -3.99 -4.08
C ILE A 43 -4.29 -3.46 -3.55
N TYR A 44 -3.74 -4.08 -2.49
CA TYR A 44 -2.44 -3.70 -1.96
C TYR A 44 -1.35 -3.81 -3.04
N LYS A 45 -1.36 -4.89 -3.83
CA LYS A 45 -0.40 -5.11 -4.90
C LYS A 45 -0.51 -4.05 -5.99
N GLU A 46 -1.73 -3.70 -6.41
CA GLU A 46 -1.95 -2.61 -7.38
C GLU A 46 -1.39 -1.27 -6.87
N ILE A 47 -1.60 -0.96 -5.59
CA ILE A 47 -1.06 0.28 -4.98
C ILE A 47 0.47 0.24 -4.87
N GLU A 48 1.07 -0.92 -4.59
CA GLU A 48 2.54 -1.08 -4.61
C GLU A 48 3.11 -0.85 -6.02
N GLU A 49 2.47 -1.39 -7.05
CA GLU A 49 2.88 -1.19 -8.45
C GLU A 49 2.79 0.30 -8.83
N MET A 50 1.72 1.01 -8.42
CA MET A 50 1.61 2.46 -8.59
C MET A 50 2.72 3.23 -7.85
N HIS A 51 3.04 2.80 -6.63
CA HIS A 51 4.10 3.43 -5.82
C HIS A 51 5.49 3.19 -6.42
N GLU A 52 5.76 1.99 -6.94
CA GLU A 52 6.98 1.70 -7.69
C GLU A 52 7.12 2.54 -8.95
N GLU A 53 6.06 2.66 -9.75
CA GLU A 53 6.10 3.47 -10.96
C GLU A 53 6.35 4.95 -10.63
N ARG A 54 5.70 5.46 -9.58
CA ARG A 54 5.96 6.82 -9.08
C ARG A 54 7.39 7.01 -8.63
N ARG A 55 7.96 6.07 -7.86
CA ARG A 55 9.38 6.11 -7.50
C ARG A 55 10.27 6.13 -8.74
N ARG A 56 10.01 5.28 -9.75
CA ARG A 56 10.79 5.29 -11.00
C ARG A 56 10.74 6.64 -11.74
N LEU A 57 9.59 7.30 -11.75
CA LEU A 57 9.44 8.63 -12.34
C LEU A 57 10.17 9.73 -11.56
N GLU A 58 10.15 9.66 -10.22
CA GLU A 58 10.85 10.63 -9.35
C GLU A 58 12.37 10.43 -9.33
N PHE A 59 12.86 9.19 -9.48
CA PHE A 59 14.29 8.84 -9.48
C PHE A 59 14.92 8.77 -10.88
N LYS A 60 14.16 9.00 -11.96
CA LYS A 60 14.73 9.23 -13.30
C LYS A 60 15.37 10.62 -13.34
N ILE A 61 16.65 10.67 -12.98
CA ILE A 61 17.61 11.70 -13.40
C ILE A 61 18.17 11.30 -14.76
#